data_AF-A0A222VIU2-F1
#
_entry.id   AF-A0A222VIU2-F1
#
_cell.length_a   1.000
_cell.length_b   1.000
_cell.length_c   1.000
_cell.angle_alpha   90.00
_cell.angle_beta   90.00
_cell.angle_gamma   90.00
#
_symmetry.space_group_name_H-M   'P 1'
#
loop_
_entity.id
_entity.type
_entity.pdbx_description
1 polymer ?
#
loop_
_entity_poly.entity_id
_entity_poly.type
_entity_poly.pdbx_seq_one_letter_code
_entity_poly.pdbx_strand_id
1 'polypeptide(L)'
;MTESTTHSSRSPSDDYGHLTPLFEEFVKLADDHPRRSRLRDELVTGHLPLAEHIAQRFSGRGVAKEDLVQVARVGLINAVDRFDPDRGSDFLSYAVPTVMGEVRRHFRDTGWVIRVPRRLKELHLSINNASTQLSQKLGRAPTPSEIAQQLGLTPEEVYEGLEAGNAYHSMSLDEVLAGDTENLALGDTLGVDDAGLEGVENHETLQPLVRELPERERTILALRFVHNMTQTQIAERIGISQMHVSRLLARTLDRLRDGLVEHPEEG
;
A
#
# COMPACT_ATOMS: atom_id res chain seq x y z
N MET A 1 -18.35 -46.53 -11.68
CA MET A 1 -17.59 -45.91 -12.78
C MET A 1 -17.49 -44.44 -12.46
N THR A 2 -16.39 -44.03 -11.85
CA THR A 2 -16.07 -42.62 -11.57
C THR A 2 -14.67 -42.43 -12.12
N GLU A 3 -14.58 -41.74 -13.27
CA GLU A 3 -13.33 -41.41 -13.93
C GLU A 3 -12.57 -40.40 -13.07
N SER A 4 -11.48 -40.86 -12.45
CA SER A 4 -10.47 -40.01 -11.85
C SER A 4 -9.78 -39.24 -12.98
N THR A 5 -10.12 -37.96 -13.13
CA THR A 5 -9.37 -37.04 -13.99
C THR A 5 -8.07 -36.68 -13.27
N THR A 6 -7.00 -37.38 -13.61
CA THR A 6 -5.63 -37.07 -13.20
C THR A 6 -5.21 -35.75 -13.84
N HIS A 7 -5.24 -34.65 -13.07
CA HIS A 7 -4.59 -33.41 -13.46
C HIS A 7 -3.07 -33.61 -13.36
N SER A 8 -2.44 -33.92 -14.48
CA SER A 8 -0.98 -34.05 -14.58
C SER A 8 -0.33 -32.67 -14.41
N SER A 9 0.33 -32.47 -13.27
CA SER A 9 1.15 -31.30 -12.99
C SER A 9 2.41 -31.32 -13.86
N ARG A 10 2.37 -30.70 -15.04
CA ARG A 10 3.57 -30.40 -15.83
C ARG A 10 4.49 -29.48 -15.03
N SER A 11 5.77 -29.83 -14.96
CA SER A 11 6.78 -28.97 -14.35
C SER A 11 7.10 -27.82 -15.31
N PRO A 12 7.32 -26.57 -14.83
CA PRO A 12 7.61 -25.43 -15.69
C PRO A 12 8.84 -25.61 -16.59
N SER A 13 9.77 -26.52 -16.26
CA SER A 13 10.91 -26.85 -17.13
C SER A 13 10.52 -27.63 -18.40
N ASP A 14 9.40 -28.34 -18.37
CA ASP A 14 8.93 -29.17 -19.49
C ASP A 14 8.38 -28.32 -20.64
N ASP A 15 7.89 -27.11 -20.35
CA ASP A 15 7.34 -26.20 -21.37
C ASP A 15 8.43 -25.49 -22.20
N TYR A 16 9.65 -25.33 -21.67
CA TYR A 16 10.76 -24.65 -22.38
C TYR A 16 11.80 -25.61 -22.97
N GLY A 17 11.66 -26.93 -22.78
CA GLY A 17 12.67 -27.91 -23.21
C GLY A 17 13.01 -27.89 -24.72
N HIS A 18 12.10 -27.38 -25.54
CA HIS A 18 12.32 -27.19 -26.98
C HIS A 18 13.32 -26.07 -27.33
N LEU A 19 13.59 -25.15 -26.39
CA LEU A 19 14.51 -24.03 -26.56
C LEU A 19 15.94 -24.36 -26.12
N THR A 20 16.13 -25.42 -25.33
CA THR A 20 17.46 -25.85 -24.85
C THR A 20 18.47 -26.09 -25.99
N PRO A 21 18.14 -26.78 -27.09
CA PRO A 21 19.08 -26.98 -28.20
C PRO A 21 19.49 -25.66 -28.89
N LEU A 22 18.63 -24.65 -28.86
CA LEU A 22 18.90 -23.34 -29.46
C LEU A 22 20.00 -22.59 -28.70
N PHE A 23 20.12 -22.78 -27.38
CA PHE A 23 21.22 -22.21 -26.60
C PHE A 23 22.58 -22.81 -26.98
N GLU A 24 22.65 -24.12 -27.23
CA GLU A 24 23.89 -24.76 -27.67
C GLU A 24 24.33 -24.26 -29.05
N GLU A 25 23.37 -24.04 -29.96
CA GLU A 25 23.65 -23.46 -31.27
C GLU A 25 24.08 -21.99 -31.15
N PHE A 26 23.38 -21.22 -30.31
CA PHE A 26 23.62 -19.81 -30.08
C PHE A 26 25.07 -19.56 -29.62
N VAL A 27 25.56 -20.30 -28.63
CA VAL A 27 26.91 -20.12 -28.06
C VAL A 27 28.02 -20.50 -29.03
N LYS A 28 27.78 -21.44 -29.97
CA LYS A 28 28.78 -21.87 -30.97
C LYS A 28 28.99 -20.88 -32.13
N LEU A 29 28.05 -19.96 -32.34
CA LEU A 29 28.12 -18.99 -33.44
C LEU A 29 28.90 -17.74 -33.02
N ALA A 30 29.67 -17.18 -33.96
CA ALA A 30 30.35 -15.90 -33.77
C ALA A 30 29.36 -14.73 -33.63
N ASP A 31 29.76 -13.66 -32.94
CA ASP A 31 28.91 -12.50 -32.63
C ASP A 31 28.33 -11.80 -33.87
N ASP A 32 29.06 -11.80 -34.99
CA ASP A 32 28.67 -11.19 -36.25
C ASP A 32 27.83 -12.09 -37.17
N HIS A 33 27.59 -13.34 -36.75
CA HIS A 33 26.88 -14.31 -37.58
C HIS A 33 25.37 -13.97 -37.67
N PRO A 34 24.78 -13.80 -38.87
CA PRO A 34 23.37 -13.38 -39.02
C PRO A 34 22.35 -14.29 -38.32
N ARG A 35 22.67 -15.58 -38.19
CA ARG A 35 21.83 -16.57 -37.49
C ARG A 35 21.84 -16.40 -35.97
N ARG A 36 22.91 -15.84 -35.39
CA ARG A 36 23.02 -15.62 -33.95
C ARG A 36 22.00 -14.59 -33.47
N SER A 37 21.80 -13.50 -34.22
CA SER A 37 20.75 -12.51 -33.92
C SER A 37 19.35 -13.14 -33.95
N ARG A 38 19.06 -13.99 -34.94
CA ARG A 38 17.75 -14.66 -35.03
C ARG A 38 17.50 -15.62 -33.88
N LEU A 39 18.51 -16.42 -33.52
CA LEU A 39 18.44 -17.32 -32.37
C LEU A 39 18.25 -16.56 -31.06
N ARG A 40 18.94 -15.43 -30.88
CA ARG A 40 18.75 -14.55 -29.73
C ARG A 40 17.30 -14.08 -29.62
N ASP A 41 16.74 -13.60 -30.73
CA ASP A 41 15.35 -13.12 -30.76
C ASP A 41 14.36 -14.25 -30.46
N GLU A 42 14.60 -15.45 -31.00
CA GLU A 42 13.79 -16.65 -30.75
C GLU A 42 13.86 -17.10 -29.29
N LEU A 43 15.06 -17.13 -28.70
CA LEU A 43 15.30 -17.44 -27.29
C LEU A 43 14.63 -16.41 -26.37
N VAL A 44 14.75 -15.11 -26.66
CA VAL A 44 14.10 -14.06 -25.87
C VAL A 44 12.58 -14.16 -25.99
N THR A 45 12.05 -14.29 -27.22
CA THR A 45 10.60 -14.33 -27.48
C THR A 45 9.97 -15.57 -26.86
N GLY A 46 10.63 -16.73 -26.98
CA GLY A 46 10.18 -17.99 -26.40
C GLY A 46 10.09 -17.96 -24.87
N HIS A 47 10.90 -17.13 -24.21
CA HIS A 47 10.88 -16.96 -22.76
C HIS A 47 10.13 -15.70 -22.27
N LEU A 48 9.46 -14.93 -23.13
CA LEU A 48 8.66 -13.78 -22.68
C LEU A 48 7.63 -14.13 -21.59
N PRO A 49 6.92 -15.27 -21.64
CA PRO A 49 5.99 -15.66 -20.58
C PRO A 49 6.67 -15.80 -19.21
N LEU A 50 7.94 -16.19 -19.17
CA LEU A 50 8.72 -16.23 -17.93
C LEU A 50 8.88 -14.84 -17.32
N ALA A 51 9.27 -13.85 -18.14
CA ALA A 51 9.41 -12.47 -17.68
C ALA A 51 8.08 -11.90 -17.19
N GLU A 52 6.98 -12.17 -17.90
CA GLU A 52 5.64 -11.74 -17.53
C GLU A 52 5.17 -12.39 -16.21
N HIS A 53 5.40 -13.68 -16.05
CA HIS A 53 5.07 -14.40 -14.82
C HIS A 53 5.91 -13.88 -13.64
N ILE A 54 7.19 -13.58 -13.85
CA ILE A 54 8.04 -12.97 -12.83
C ILE A 54 7.48 -11.58 -12.46
N ALA A 55 7.22 -10.71 -13.43
CA ALA A 55 6.67 -9.37 -13.19
C ALA A 55 5.32 -9.41 -12.45
N GLN A 56 4.45 -10.36 -12.78
CA GLN A 56 3.14 -10.54 -12.13
C GLN A 56 3.28 -10.81 -10.62
N ARG A 57 4.34 -11.50 -10.17
CA ARG A 57 4.59 -11.71 -8.73
C ARG A 57 4.96 -10.44 -7.97
N PHE A 58 5.30 -9.37 -8.69
CA PHE A 58 5.65 -8.07 -8.13
C PHE A 58 4.58 -6.99 -8.41
N SER A 59 3.45 -7.35 -9.03
CA SER A 59 2.33 -6.41 -9.25
C SER A 59 1.72 -5.94 -7.93
N GLY A 60 1.08 -4.76 -7.94
CA GLY A 60 0.43 -4.20 -6.74
C GLY A 60 1.38 -3.53 -5.74
N ARG A 61 2.67 -3.40 -6.07
CA ARG A 61 3.69 -2.84 -5.18
C ARG A 61 4.06 -1.37 -5.47
N GLY A 62 3.13 -0.60 -6.03
CA GLY A 62 3.31 0.84 -6.30
C GLY A 62 4.06 1.19 -7.60
N VAL A 63 4.33 0.21 -8.47
CA VAL A 63 4.86 0.42 -9.83
C VAL A 63 3.86 -0.16 -10.83
N ALA A 64 3.66 0.53 -11.96
CA ALA A 64 2.75 0.07 -13.01
C ALA A 64 3.16 -1.32 -13.52
N LYS A 65 2.18 -2.18 -13.79
CA LYS A 65 2.44 -3.55 -14.24
C LYS A 65 3.24 -3.56 -15.54
N GLU A 66 2.93 -2.64 -16.45
CA GLU A 66 3.61 -2.49 -17.73
C GLU A 66 5.10 -2.21 -17.54
N ASP A 67 5.46 -1.35 -16.58
CA ASP A 67 6.85 -1.02 -16.27
C ASP A 67 7.59 -2.22 -15.70
N LEU A 68 6.96 -2.97 -14.79
CA LEU A 68 7.52 -4.20 -14.23
C LEU A 68 7.78 -5.26 -15.31
N VAL A 69 6.86 -5.40 -16.26
CA VAL A 69 7.01 -6.30 -17.42
C VAL A 69 8.20 -5.86 -18.27
N GLN A 70 8.37 -4.56 -18.52
CA GLN A 70 9.51 -4.07 -19.32
C GLN A 70 10.84 -4.31 -18.61
N VAL A 71 10.92 -4.07 -17.30
CA VAL A 71 12.12 -4.36 -16.50
C VAL A 71 12.44 -5.86 -16.51
N ALA A 72 11.43 -6.71 -16.32
CA ALA A 72 11.62 -8.16 -16.37
C ALA A 72 12.10 -8.63 -17.76
N ARG A 73 11.58 -8.04 -18.85
CA ARG A 73 12.03 -8.31 -20.23
C ARG A 73 13.49 -7.91 -20.45
N VAL A 74 13.91 -6.74 -19.94
CA VAL A 74 15.33 -6.33 -19.98
C VAL A 74 16.21 -7.32 -19.20
N GLY A 75 15.76 -7.75 -18.02
CA GLY A 75 16.46 -8.78 -17.26
C GLY A 75 16.55 -10.11 -18.00
N LEU A 76 15.51 -10.50 -18.73
CA LEU A 76 15.48 -11.73 -19.53
C LEU A 76 16.47 -11.64 -20.68
N ILE A 77 16.48 -10.52 -21.40
CA ILE A 77 17.45 -10.26 -22.48
C ILE A 77 18.88 -10.43 -21.96
N ASN A 78 19.20 -9.80 -20.82
CA ASN A 78 20.51 -9.92 -20.20
C ASN A 78 20.83 -11.36 -19.76
N ALA A 79 19.83 -12.12 -19.32
CA ALA A 79 20.00 -13.52 -18.95
C ALA A 79 20.29 -14.39 -20.18
N VAL A 80 19.60 -14.18 -21.31
CA VAL A 80 19.88 -14.87 -22.57
C VAL A 80 21.29 -14.57 -23.07
N ASP A 81 21.69 -13.30 -23.02
CA ASP A 81 23.01 -12.85 -23.52
C ASP A 81 24.19 -13.39 -22.70
N ARG A 82 23.97 -13.74 -21.43
CA ARG A 82 25.04 -14.12 -20.49
C ARG A 82 24.98 -15.58 -20.05
N PHE A 83 23.96 -16.32 -20.47
CA PHE A 83 23.83 -17.73 -20.12
C PHE A 83 24.88 -18.57 -20.83
N ASP A 84 25.41 -19.54 -20.10
CA ASP A 84 26.47 -20.44 -20.54
C ASP A 84 26.02 -21.90 -20.30
N PRO A 85 25.60 -22.63 -21.34
CA PRO A 85 25.11 -24.00 -21.24
C PRO A 85 26.15 -24.98 -20.67
N ASP A 86 27.45 -24.71 -20.88
CA ASP A 86 28.53 -25.61 -20.46
C ASP A 86 28.73 -25.63 -18.94
N ARG A 87 28.08 -24.71 -18.20
CA ARG A 87 28.12 -24.65 -16.72
C ARG A 87 27.20 -25.66 -16.03
N GLY A 88 26.44 -26.45 -16.79
CA GLY A 88 25.68 -27.59 -16.27
C GLY A 88 24.39 -27.25 -15.51
N SER A 89 23.96 -25.98 -15.51
CA SER A 89 22.68 -25.55 -14.94
C SER A 89 21.65 -25.28 -16.03
N ASP A 90 20.40 -25.72 -15.83
CA ASP A 90 19.28 -25.36 -16.71
C ASP A 90 19.08 -23.83 -16.79
N PHE A 91 18.66 -23.33 -17.95
CA PHE A 91 18.49 -21.89 -18.19
C PHE A 91 17.56 -21.24 -17.17
N LEU A 92 16.45 -21.90 -16.79
CA LEU A 92 15.49 -21.31 -15.83
C LEU A 92 16.13 -21.12 -14.45
N SER A 93 17.02 -22.03 -14.05
CA SER A 93 17.74 -21.95 -12.78
C SER A 93 18.67 -20.73 -12.71
N TYR A 94 19.16 -20.27 -13.87
CA TYR A 94 19.97 -19.06 -14.00
C TYR A 94 19.12 -17.80 -14.24
N ALA A 95 18.13 -17.88 -15.13
CA ALA A 95 17.34 -16.75 -15.58
C ALA A 95 16.40 -16.23 -14.49
N VAL A 96 15.73 -17.12 -13.74
CA VAL A 96 14.78 -16.72 -12.69
C VAL A 96 15.42 -15.81 -11.63
N PRO A 97 16.55 -16.16 -10.97
CA PRO A 97 17.19 -15.26 -10.01
C PRO A 97 17.73 -13.97 -10.64
N THR A 98 18.21 -14.03 -11.90
CA THR A 98 18.73 -12.86 -12.63
C THR A 98 17.62 -11.84 -12.91
N VAL A 99 16.51 -12.28 -13.50
CA VAL A 99 15.36 -11.43 -13.82
C VAL A 99 14.72 -10.86 -12.55
N MET A 100 14.54 -11.68 -11.51
CA MET A 100 14.07 -11.20 -10.20
C MET A 100 15.01 -10.14 -9.61
N GLY A 101 16.32 -10.28 -9.81
CA GLY A 101 17.32 -9.32 -9.38
C GLY A 101 17.13 -7.95 -10.04
N GLU A 102 16.91 -7.93 -11.36
CA GLU A 102 16.66 -6.68 -12.10
C GLU A 102 15.35 -6.01 -11.67
N VAL A 103 14.27 -6.78 -11.48
CA VAL A 103 13.00 -6.24 -10.96
C VAL A 103 13.18 -5.65 -9.56
N ARG A 104 13.85 -6.35 -8.64
CA ARG A 104 14.16 -5.84 -7.30
C ARG A 104 15.05 -4.59 -7.33
N ARG A 105 15.99 -4.53 -8.27
CA ARG A 105 16.83 -3.34 -8.49
C ARG A 105 16.00 -2.15 -8.97
N HIS A 106 15.07 -2.36 -9.90
CA HIS A 106 14.18 -1.29 -10.35
C HIS A 106 13.34 -0.72 -9.20
N PHE A 107 12.81 -1.57 -8.31
CA PHE A 107 12.18 -1.09 -7.08
C PHE A 107 13.15 -0.25 -6.25
N ARG A 108 14.39 -0.70 -6.04
CA ARG A 108 15.42 0.06 -5.27
C ARG A 108 15.63 1.46 -5.82
N ASP A 109 15.68 1.56 -7.14
CA ASP A 109 16.03 2.79 -7.83
C ASP A 109 14.80 3.73 -7.99
N THR A 110 13.57 3.20 -7.93
CA THR A 110 12.33 3.92 -8.28
C THR A 110 11.26 3.96 -7.17
N GLY A 111 11.37 3.13 -6.12
CA GLY A 111 10.30 2.81 -5.16
C GLY A 111 10.04 3.79 -4.01
N TRP A 112 10.70 4.95 -3.98
CA TRP A 112 10.47 5.93 -2.91
C TRP A 112 9.31 6.85 -3.27
N VAL A 113 8.07 6.41 -3.00
CA VAL A 113 6.83 7.17 -3.25
C VAL A 113 6.76 8.44 -2.38
N ILE A 114 7.41 8.44 -1.21
CA ILE A 114 7.54 9.61 -0.33
C ILE A 114 9.03 9.99 -0.23
N ARG A 115 9.34 11.29 -0.17
CA ARG A 115 10.72 11.78 -0.05
C ARG A 115 11.27 11.49 1.36
N VAL A 116 11.80 10.30 1.55
CA VAL A 116 12.46 9.90 2.81
C VAL A 116 13.91 10.46 2.85
N PRO A 117 14.41 10.93 4.02
CA PRO A 117 15.78 11.38 4.18
C PRO A 117 16.82 10.37 3.68
N ARG A 118 17.91 10.87 3.07
CA ARG A 118 18.97 10.05 2.46
C ARG A 118 19.58 9.03 3.43
N ARG A 119 19.75 9.41 4.70
CA ARG A 119 20.21 8.53 5.79
C ARG A 119 19.38 7.24 5.86
N LEU A 120 18.06 7.36 5.84
CA LEU A 120 17.15 6.22 5.95
C LEU A 120 17.18 5.32 4.70
N LYS A 121 17.42 5.90 3.52
CA LYS A 121 17.61 5.12 2.28
C LYS A 121 18.86 4.24 2.34
N GLU A 122 19.97 4.84 2.77
CA GLU A 122 21.26 4.15 2.92
C GLU A 122 21.19 3.09 4.03
N LEU A 123 20.49 3.40 5.12
CA LEU A 123 20.23 2.49 6.24
C LEU A 123 19.41 1.28 5.80
N HIS A 124 18.29 1.49 5.10
CA HIS A 124 17.45 0.41 4.59
C HIS A 124 18.19 -0.53 3.64
N LEU A 125 19.01 0.03 2.74
CA LEU A 125 19.82 -0.77 1.82
C LEU A 125 20.87 -1.62 2.57
N SER A 126 21.49 -1.03 3.59
CA SER A 126 22.49 -1.71 4.43
C SER A 126 21.86 -2.85 5.24
N ILE A 127 20.67 -2.63 5.79
CA ILE A 127 19.86 -3.64 6.50
C ILE A 127 19.52 -4.82 5.59
N ASN A 128 19.04 -4.57 4.37
CA ASN A 128 18.71 -5.64 3.41
C ASN A 128 19.92 -6.49 3.00
N ASN A 129 21.07 -5.84 2.77
CA ASN A 129 22.30 -6.54 2.44
C ASN A 129 22.80 -7.40 3.61
N ALA A 130 22.80 -6.86 4.83
CA ALA A 130 23.18 -7.60 6.03
C ALA A 130 22.22 -8.76 6.29
N SER A 131 20.91 -8.54 6.15
CA SER A 131 19.88 -9.56 6.35
C SER A 131 20.06 -10.75 5.37
N THR A 132 20.37 -10.46 4.11
CA THR A 132 20.64 -11.50 3.09
C THR A 132 21.90 -12.31 3.44
N GLN A 133 22.99 -11.64 3.81
CA GLN A 133 24.25 -12.31 4.17
C GLN A 133 24.09 -13.16 5.44
N LEU A 134 23.40 -12.63 6.46
CA LEU A 134 23.11 -13.37 7.69
C LEU A 134 22.21 -14.57 7.42
N SER A 135 21.18 -14.40 6.58
CA SER A 135 20.29 -15.52 6.23
C SER A 135 21.04 -16.68 5.60
N GLN A 136 22.00 -16.39 4.71
CA GLN A 136 22.86 -17.40 4.09
C GLN A 136 23.79 -18.08 5.10
N LYS A 137 24.33 -17.33 6.08
CA LYS A 137 25.23 -17.88 7.11
C LYS A 137 24.50 -18.69 8.18
N LEU A 138 23.31 -18.23 8.59
CA LEU A 138 22.55 -18.81 9.70
C LEU A 138 21.61 -19.94 9.24
N GLY A 139 21.32 -20.02 7.94
CA GLY A 139 20.31 -20.96 7.41
C GLY A 139 18.88 -20.63 7.85
N ARG A 140 18.65 -19.44 8.43
CA ARG A 140 17.35 -18.92 8.89
C ARG A 140 17.33 -17.40 8.77
N ALA A 141 16.13 -16.82 8.87
CA ALA A 141 16.00 -15.37 8.94
C ALA A 141 16.72 -14.81 10.20
N PRO A 142 17.50 -13.72 10.07
CA PRO A 142 18.13 -13.04 11.18
C PRO A 142 17.14 -12.17 11.96
N THR A 143 17.41 -11.99 13.24
CA THR A 143 16.69 -11.08 14.12
C THR A 143 17.20 -9.64 13.97
N PRO A 144 16.39 -8.61 14.33
CA PRO A 144 16.83 -7.22 14.29
C PRO A 144 18.12 -6.96 15.10
N SER A 145 18.30 -7.63 16.24
CA SER A 145 19.51 -7.52 17.07
C SER A 145 20.74 -8.11 16.39
N GLU A 146 20.60 -9.22 15.64
CA GLU A 146 21.70 -9.81 14.86
C GLU A 146 22.12 -8.91 13.69
N ILE A 147 21.14 -8.27 13.04
CA ILE A 147 21.39 -7.27 11.98
C ILE A 147 22.09 -6.04 12.57
N ALA A 148 21.63 -5.54 13.71
CA ALA A 148 22.21 -4.40 14.41
C ALA A 148 23.69 -4.66 14.76
N GLN A 149 23.97 -5.85 15.31
CA GLN A 149 25.33 -6.26 15.64
C GLN A 149 26.24 -6.33 14.41
N GLN A 150 25.74 -6.86 13.28
CA GLN A 150 26.53 -6.94 12.05
C GLN A 150 26.82 -5.57 11.43
N LEU A 151 25.89 -4.63 11.56
CA LEU A 151 26.01 -3.29 10.96
C LEU A 151 26.63 -2.26 11.91
N GLY A 152 26.87 -2.59 13.18
CA GLY A 152 27.36 -1.65 14.18
C GLY A 152 26.32 -0.58 14.53
N LEU A 153 25.04 -0.92 14.46
CA LEU A 153 23.90 -0.05 14.73
C LEU A 153 23.22 -0.44 16.05
N THR A 154 22.34 0.41 16.56
CA THR A 154 21.42 -0.01 17.63
C THR A 154 20.21 -0.77 17.06
N PRO A 155 19.54 -1.63 17.84
CA PRO A 155 18.28 -2.25 17.43
C PRO A 155 17.23 -1.21 17.00
N GLU A 156 17.16 -0.08 17.69
CA GLU A 156 16.23 1.02 17.38
C GLU A 156 16.49 1.62 15.99
N GLU A 157 17.76 1.83 15.60
CA GLU A 157 18.10 2.28 14.25
C GLU A 157 17.75 1.23 13.19
N VAL A 158 17.86 -0.06 13.52
CA VAL A 158 17.40 -1.13 12.64
C VAL A 158 15.88 -1.10 12.49
N TYR A 159 15.12 -0.90 13.57
CA TYR A 159 13.68 -0.71 13.50
C TYR A 159 13.31 0.52 12.66
N GLU A 160 13.98 1.65 12.85
CA GLU A 160 13.76 2.88 12.06
C GLU A 160 14.02 2.64 10.56
N GLY A 161 15.08 1.89 10.21
CA GLY A 161 15.38 1.53 8.83
C GLY A 161 14.43 0.47 8.22
N LEU A 162 13.87 -0.41 9.05
CA LEU A 162 12.83 -1.36 8.66
C LEU A 162 11.47 -0.66 8.46
N GLU A 163 11.09 0.27 9.36
CA GLU A 163 9.90 1.11 9.25
C GLU A 163 9.96 2.07 8.05
N ALA A 164 11.15 2.61 7.74
CA ALA A 164 11.36 3.33 6.48
C ALA A 164 11.09 2.45 5.25
N GLY A 165 11.22 1.12 5.38
CA GLY A 165 10.77 0.14 4.40
C GLY A 165 9.25 -0.05 4.34
N ASN A 166 8.50 0.28 5.38
CA ASN A 166 7.03 0.33 5.31
C ASN A 166 6.55 1.58 4.55
N ALA A 167 7.29 2.70 4.60
CA ALA A 167 7.07 3.85 3.72
C ALA A 167 7.41 3.56 2.24
N TYR A 168 8.02 2.41 1.97
CA TYR A 168 8.37 1.88 0.65
C TYR A 168 7.31 0.91 0.10
N HIS A 169 6.42 0.40 0.97
CA HIS A 169 5.33 -0.50 0.64
C HIS A 169 4.06 -0.03 1.35
N SER A 170 3.40 1.01 0.81
CA SER A 170 2.00 1.24 1.16
C SER A 170 1.20 0.03 0.71
N MET A 171 0.51 -0.64 1.64
CA MET A 171 -0.50 -1.63 1.28
C MET A 171 -1.61 -0.92 0.52
N SER A 172 -2.09 -1.53 -0.56
CA SER A 172 -3.19 -0.95 -1.33
C SER A 172 -4.47 -1.07 -0.53
N LEU A 173 -5.22 0.02 -0.39
CA LEU A 173 -6.57 -0.04 0.18
C LEU A 173 -7.49 -0.92 -0.68
N ASP A 174 -7.21 -1.04 -1.98
CA ASP A 174 -7.94 -1.93 -2.89
C ASP A 174 -7.45 -3.40 -2.85
N GLU A 175 -6.48 -3.75 -1.99
CA GLU A 175 -5.98 -5.13 -1.90
C GLU A 175 -7.03 -6.04 -1.26
N VAL A 176 -7.50 -7.04 -2.02
CA VAL A 176 -8.48 -8.03 -1.55
C VAL A 176 -7.82 -8.96 -0.53
N LEU A 177 -8.38 -9.03 0.67
CA LEU A 177 -7.87 -9.88 1.74
C LEU A 177 -8.14 -11.36 1.44
N ALA A 178 -7.08 -12.16 1.31
CA ALA A 178 -7.19 -13.59 1.04
C ALA A 178 -7.74 -14.32 2.28
N GLY A 179 -8.97 -14.83 2.19
CA GLY A 179 -9.60 -15.63 3.25
C GLY A 179 -11.07 -15.31 3.51
N ASP A 180 -11.58 -14.19 2.99
CA ASP A 180 -12.99 -13.83 3.13
C ASP A 180 -13.85 -14.30 1.94
N THR A 181 -15.11 -14.66 2.24
CA THR A 181 -16.05 -15.22 1.24
C THR A 181 -16.56 -14.14 0.28
N GLU A 182 -16.42 -12.88 0.69
CA GLU A 182 -16.69 -11.69 -0.09
C GLU A 182 -15.32 -11.05 -0.37
N ASN A 183 -15.05 -10.64 -1.61
CA ASN A 183 -13.77 -10.02 -2.00
C ASN A 183 -13.60 -8.63 -1.35
N LEU A 184 -13.47 -8.58 -0.03
CA LEU A 184 -13.33 -7.37 0.78
C LEU A 184 -11.94 -6.78 0.56
N ALA A 185 -11.91 -5.52 0.17
CA ALA A 185 -10.67 -4.77 0.05
C ALA A 185 -10.20 -4.31 1.45
N LEU A 186 -8.89 -4.15 1.65
CA LEU A 186 -8.32 -3.68 2.91
C LEU A 186 -8.97 -2.35 3.37
N GLY A 187 -9.28 -1.45 2.44
CA GLY A 187 -9.96 -0.18 2.70
C GLY A 187 -11.38 -0.32 3.22
N ASP A 188 -12.08 -1.38 2.85
CA ASP A 188 -13.45 -1.66 3.34
C ASP A 188 -13.45 -2.09 4.81
N THR A 189 -12.31 -2.57 5.32
CA THR A 189 -12.12 -2.92 6.73
C THR A 189 -11.72 -1.73 7.61
N LEU A 190 -11.35 -0.60 6.99
CA LEU A 190 -11.01 0.62 7.72
C LEU A 190 -12.29 1.37 8.07
N GLY A 191 -12.69 1.28 9.33
CA GLY A 191 -13.72 2.15 9.88
C GLY A 191 -13.27 3.61 9.78
N VAL A 192 -14.18 4.46 9.34
CA VAL A 192 -14.04 5.92 9.45
C VAL A 192 -14.79 6.39 10.68
N ASP A 193 -14.25 7.39 11.37
CA ASP A 193 -15.03 8.12 12.37
C ASP A 193 -16.18 8.83 11.63
N ASP A 194 -17.41 8.43 11.92
CA ASP A 194 -18.59 9.12 11.40
C ASP A 194 -18.78 10.42 12.21
N ALA A 195 -18.29 11.53 11.66
CA ALA A 195 -18.49 12.86 12.23
C ALA A 195 -19.99 13.23 12.37
N GLY A 196 -20.88 12.53 11.67
CA GLY A 196 -22.32 12.61 11.86
C GLY A 196 -22.78 12.01 13.18
N LEU A 197 -22.15 10.92 13.65
CA LEU A 197 -22.44 10.28 14.94
C LEU A 197 -21.94 11.11 16.14
N GLU A 198 -20.83 11.84 15.98
CA GLU A 198 -20.25 12.70 17.04
C GLU A 198 -21.22 13.81 17.51
N GLY A 199 -22.23 14.13 16.69
CA GLY A 199 -23.28 15.11 16.98
C GLY A 199 -24.66 14.53 17.32
N VAL A 200 -24.90 13.22 17.16
CA VAL A 200 -26.24 12.62 17.35
C VAL A 200 -26.69 12.72 18.80
N GLU A 201 -25.84 12.32 19.75
CA GLU A 201 -26.15 12.41 21.19
C GLU A 201 -26.46 13.85 21.60
N ASN A 202 -25.62 14.80 21.13
CA ASN A 202 -25.84 16.22 21.38
C ASN A 202 -27.15 16.73 20.76
N HIS A 203 -27.51 16.26 19.56
CA HIS A 203 -28.76 16.66 18.89
C HIS A 203 -30.00 16.09 19.58
N GLU A 204 -29.98 14.81 19.95
CA GLU A 204 -31.06 14.13 20.66
C GLU A 204 -31.28 14.73 22.06
N THR A 205 -30.23 15.10 22.78
CA THR A 205 -30.36 15.73 24.10
C THR A 205 -30.73 17.22 24.01
N LEU A 206 -30.25 17.95 22.98
CA LEU A 206 -30.55 19.38 22.81
C LEU A 206 -31.99 19.63 22.33
N GLN A 207 -32.55 18.74 21.50
CA GLN A 207 -33.85 18.95 20.87
C GLN A 207 -35.02 19.10 21.88
N PRO A 208 -35.16 18.25 22.93
CA PRO A 208 -36.14 18.44 23.99
C PRO A 208 -35.93 19.76 24.75
N LEU A 209 -34.70 20.09 25.13
CA LEU A 209 -34.37 21.30 25.88
C LEU A 209 -34.76 22.57 25.11
N VAL A 210 -34.55 22.60 23.79
CA VAL A 210 -34.97 23.72 22.92
C VAL A 210 -36.50 23.82 22.80
N ARG A 211 -37.23 22.69 22.86
CA ARG A 211 -38.71 22.69 22.84
C ARG A 211 -39.31 23.27 24.13
N GLU A 212 -38.63 23.13 25.26
CA GLU A 212 -39.05 23.70 26.55
C GLU A 212 -38.79 25.20 26.67
N LEU A 213 -37.94 25.76 25.80
CA LEU A 213 -37.69 27.19 25.79
C LEU A 213 -38.96 27.99 25.45
N PRO A 214 -39.15 29.15 26.09
CA PRO A 214 -40.18 30.10 25.69
C PRO A 214 -40.08 30.42 24.19
N GLU A 215 -41.23 30.56 23.52
CA GLU A 215 -41.32 30.79 22.08
C GLU A 215 -40.41 31.93 21.60
N ARG A 216 -40.31 32.99 22.41
CA ARG A 216 -39.46 34.15 22.14
C ARG A 216 -37.96 33.80 22.12
N GLU A 217 -37.50 32.98 23.05
CA GLU A 217 -36.09 32.56 23.13
C GLU A 217 -35.74 31.59 22.00
N ARG A 218 -36.65 30.66 21.70
CA ARG A 218 -36.53 29.74 20.56
C ARG A 218 -36.45 30.48 19.22
N THR A 219 -37.27 31.51 19.05
CA THR A 219 -37.25 32.39 17.87
C THR A 219 -35.92 33.12 17.77
N ILE A 220 -35.42 33.68 18.86
CA ILE A 220 -34.11 34.36 18.90
C ILE A 220 -32.97 33.40 18.55
N LEU A 221 -32.99 32.17 19.08
CA LEU A 221 -32.02 31.12 18.73
C LEU A 221 -32.06 30.76 17.25
N ALA A 222 -33.25 30.54 16.69
CA ALA A 222 -33.41 30.21 15.27
C ALA A 222 -32.89 31.35 14.38
N LEU A 223 -33.23 32.60 14.69
CA LEU A 223 -32.72 33.75 13.94
C LEU A 223 -31.19 33.86 14.04
N ARG A 224 -30.61 33.52 15.19
CA ARG A 224 -29.17 33.60 15.42
C ARG A 224 -28.38 32.48 14.73
N PHE A 225 -28.78 31.23 14.94
CA PHE A 225 -27.97 30.06 14.60
C PHE A 225 -28.45 29.31 13.35
N VAL A 226 -29.70 29.51 12.92
CA VAL A 226 -30.23 28.93 11.67
C VAL A 226 -30.23 29.97 10.55
N HIS A 227 -30.71 31.19 10.84
CA HIS A 227 -30.79 32.27 9.85
C HIS A 227 -29.57 33.20 9.85
N ASN A 228 -28.54 32.92 10.67
CA ASN A 228 -27.27 33.65 10.72
C ASN A 228 -27.39 35.18 10.91
N MET A 229 -28.45 35.65 11.58
CA MET A 229 -28.66 37.08 11.79
C MET A 229 -27.75 37.62 12.91
N THR A 230 -27.32 38.88 12.77
CA THR A 230 -26.63 39.60 13.84
C THR A 230 -27.61 39.98 14.95
N GLN A 231 -27.12 40.18 16.18
CA GLN A 231 -27.98 40.56 17.31
C GLN A 231 -28.71 41.89 17.07
N THR A 232 -28.12 42.81 16.30
CA THR A 232 -28.76 44.06 15.86
C THR A 232 -29.93 43.79 14.91
N GLN A 233 -29.73 42.94 13.90
CA GLN A 233 -30.80 42.56 12.97
C GLN A 233 -31.95 41.81 13.67
N ILE A 234 -31.62 40.97 14.67
CA ILE A 234 -32.62 40.28 15.49
C ILE A 234 -33.40 41.28 16.36
N ALA A 235 -32.70 42.25 16.95
CA ALA A 235 -33.29 43.32 17.74
C ALA A 235 -34.29 44.15 16.94
N GLU A 236 -33.91 44.56 15.73
CA GLU A 236 -34.80 45.27 14.80
C GLU A 236 -36.03 44.44 14.43
N ARG A 237 -35.86 43.15 14.16
CA ARG A 237 -36.96 42.25 13.76
C ARG A 237 -37.95 41.96 14.90
N ILE A 238 -37.48 41.87 16.13
CA ILE A 238 -38.29 41.51 17.32
C ILE A 238 -38.78 42.76 18.08
N GLY A 239 -38.24 43.94 17.78
CA GLY A 239 -38.63 45.20 18.43
C GLY A 239 -38.08 45.35 19.85
N ILE A 240 -36.84 44.92 20.09
CA ILE A 240 -36.13 45.11 21.38
C ILE A 240 -34.72 45.64 21.15
N SER A 241 -34.03 46.07 22.21
CA SER A 241 -32.63 46.51 22.09
C SER A 241 -31.68 45.34 21.82
N GLN A 242 -30.60 45.58 21.09
CA GLN A 242 -29.54 44.58 20.86
C GLN A 242 -28.96 44.05 22.18
N MET A 243 -28.82 44.92 23.19
CA MET A 243 -28.34 44.50 24.51
C MET A 243 -29.32 43.52 25.19
N HIS A 244 -30.63 43.70 24.98
CA HIS A 244 -31.63 42.76 25.47
C HIS A 244 -31.53 41.42 24.72
N VAL A 245 -31.35 41.42 23.39
CA VAL A 245 -31.09 40.19 22.61
C VAL A 245 -29.86 39.45 23.13
N SER A 246 -28.77 40.18 23.37
CA SER A 246 -27.53 39.58 23.92
C SER A 246 -27.74 38.92 25.27
N ARG A 247 -28.48 39.57 26.19
CA ARG A 247 -28.79 39.01 27.51
C ARG A 247 -29.74 37.82 27.44
N LEU A 248 -30.67 37.81 26.49
CA LEU A 248 -31.54 36.66 26.25
C LEU A 248 -30.73 35.49 25.72
N LEU A 249 -29.92 35.69 24.67
CA LEU A 249 -29.06 34.65 24.12
C LEU A 249 -28.12 34.05 25.16
N ALA A 250 -27.45 34.87 25.97
CA ALA A 250 -26.56 34.38 27.02
C ALA A 250 -27.30 33.48 28.01
N ARG A 251 -28.41 33.95 28.58
CA ARG A 251 -29.21 33.17 29.54
C ARG A 251 -29.79 31.89 28.94
N THR A 252 -30.26 31.96 27.69
CA THR A 252 -30.80 30.78 27.00
C THR A 252 -29.69 29.76 26.73
N LEU A 253 -28.49 30.19 26.33
CA LEU A 253 -27.34 29.30 26.12
C LEU A 253 -26.83 28.69 27.44
N ASP A 254 -26.81 29.45 28.53
CA ASP A 254 -26.46 28.95 29.85
C ASP A 254 -27.46 27.88 30.29
N ARG A 255 -28.77 28.13 30.14
CA ARG A 255 -29.82 27.14 30.46
C ARG A 255 -29.70 25.87 29.63
N LEU A 256 -29.42 25.99 28.33
CA LEU A 256 -29.21 24.81 27.45
C LEU A 256 -27.95 24.03 27.85
N ARG A 257 -26.90 24.73 28.28
CA ARG A 257 -25.66 24.10 28.76
C ARG A 257 -25.88 23.37 30.08
N ASP A 258 -26.58 23.98 31.04
CA ASP A 258 -26.89 23.36 32.32
C ASP A 258 -27.74 22.09 32.11
N GLY A 259 -28.75 22.15 31.23
CA GLY A 259 -29.57 20.98 30.88
C GLY A 259 -28.79 19.86 30.17
N LEU A 260 -27.75 20.19 29.40
CA LEU A 260 -26.85 19.18 28.81
C LEU A 260 -25.93 18.52 29.84
N VAL A 261 -25.58 19.22 30.93
CA VAL A 261 -24.68 18.71 31.99
C VAL A 261 -25.45 17.97 33.09
N GLU A 262 -26.73 18.30 33.33
CA GLU A 262 -27.59 17.65 34.32
C GLU A 262 -28.20 16.32 33.85
N HIS A 263 -28.12 15.97 32.56
CA HIS A 263 -28.51 14.67 32.01
C HIS A 263 -27.30 13.79 31.61
N PRO A 264 -26.44 13.34 32.54
CA PRO A 264 -25.55 12.22 32.26
C PRO A 264 -26.37 10.92 32.42
N GLU A 265 -26.60 10.25 31.31
CA GLU A 265 -26.95 8.83 31.21
C GLU A 265 -28.30 8.35 31.79
N GLU A 266 -29.28 8.19 30.91
CA GLU A 266 -30.15 7.01 30.94
C GLU A 266 -30.21 6.43 29.53
N GLY A 267 -29.38 5.41 29.25
CA GLY A 267 -29.49 4.55 28.06
C GLY A 267 -28.19 4.15 27.42
#